data_AF-A0AAD9N6J9-F1
#
_entry.id   AF-A0AAD9N6J9-F1
#
_cell.length_a   1.000
_cell.length_b   1.000
_cell.length_c   1.000
_cell.angle_alpha   90.00
_cell.angle_beta   90.00
_cell.angle_gamma   90.00
#
_symmetry.space_group_name_H-M   'P 1'
#
loop_
_entity.id
_entity.type
_entity.pdbx_description
1 polymer ?
#
loop_
_entity_poly.entity_id
_entity_poly.type
_entity_poly.pdbx_seq_one_letter_code
_entity_poly.pdbx_strand_id
1 'polypeptide(L)'
;METVQARVQEAISNLMTKLDREHLRKIQKNMYQCSAACCDKDHYNMEEVQRCVEQCSEPISKTQSFIETEMSHFQNRLQRCAMDCQDKARDQVSSTSSEAEISAYRGQMEKCVIKCADDHVGLIPNMLKRMQEVLKAHH
;
A
#
# COMPACT_ATOMS: atom_id res chain seq x y z
N MET A 1 -17.11 -12.85 -1.42
CA MET A 1 -16.70 -11.43 -1.29
C MET A 1 -15.78 -11.25 -0.07
N GLU A 2 -16.21 -11.62 1.14
CA GLU A 2 -15.40 -11.50 2.38
C GLU A 2 -14.04 -12.24 2.30
N THR A 3 -14.03 -13.42 1.67
CA THR A 3 -12.81 -14.20 1.41
C THR A 3 -11.82 -13.54 0.45
N VAL A 4 -12.30 -12.68 -0.46
CA VAL A 4 -11.47 -11.99 -1.45
C VAL A 4 -10.77 -10.80 -0.81
N GLN A 5 -11.52 -10.02 -0.01
CA GLN A 5 -10.97 -8.90 0.74
C GLN A 5 -9.91 -9.36 1.75
N ALA A 6 -10.16 -10.46 2.47
CA ALA A 6 -9.21 -11.04 3.41
C ALA A 6 -7.88 -11.40 2.73
N ARG A 7 -7.92 -12.04 1.55
CA ARG A 7 -6.70 -12.42 0.80
C ARG A 7 -5.87 -11.21 0.38
N VAL A 8 -6.51 -10.16 -0.11
CA VAL A 8 -5.81 -8.91 -0.48
C VAL A 8 -5.17 -8.27 0.75
N GLN A 9 -5.90 -8.18 1.86
CA GLN A 9 -5.40 -7.60 3.10
C GLN A 9 -4.23 -8.39 3.67
N GLU A 10 -4.31 -9.72 3.66
CA GLU A 10 -3.22 -10.60 4.09
C GLU A 10 -1.96 -10.38 3.24
N ALA A 11 -2.09 -10.31 1.92
CA ALA A 11 -0.97 -10.09 1.02
C ALA A 11 -0.30 -8.72 1.23
N ILE A 12 -1.09 -7.66 1.45
CA ILE A 12 -0.59 -6.33 1.80
C ILE A 12 0.11 -6.35 3.16
N SER A 13 -0.49 -6.98 4.17
CA SER A 13 0.07 -7.08 5.52
C SER A 13 1.42 -7.80 5.52
N ASN A 14 1.52 -8.89 4.75
CA ASN A 14 2.76 -9.63 4.57
C ASN A 14 3.84 -8.78 3.87
N LEU A 15 3.47 -7.99 2.86
CA LEU A 15 4.36 -7.04 2.21
C LEU A 15 4.88 -6.00 3.20
N MET A 16 3.99 -5.36 3.97
CA MET A 16 4.38 -4.33 4.95
C MET A 16 5.29 -4.90 6.05
N THR A 17 4.99 -6.11 6.51
CA THR A 17 5.82 -6.82 7.50
C THR A 17 7.23 -7.09 6.96
N LYS A 18 7.37 -7.45 5.67
CA LYS A 18 8.69 -7.64 5.05
C LYS A 18 9.46 -6.33 4.94
N LEU A 19 8.83 -5.27 4.44
CA LEU A 19 9.45 -3.94 4.35
C LEU A 19 9.92 -3.43 5.71
N ASP A 20 9.08 -3.60 6.73
CA ASP A 20 9.40 -3.21 8.10
C ASP A 20 10.66 -3.91 8.62
N ARG A 21 10.66 -5.25 8.56
CA ARG A 21 11.75 -6.07 9.09
C ARG A 21 13.06 -5.87 8.33
N GLU A 22 13.01 -5.75 7.02
CA GLU A 22 14.21 -5.71 6.17
C GLU A 22 14.82 -4.30 6.06
N HIS A 23 13.97 -3.26 6.08
CA HIS A 23 14.36 -1.89 5.77
C HIS A 23 13.93 -0.85 6.80
N LEU A 24 12.63 -0.73 7.12
CA LEU A 24 12.13 0.45 7.87
C LEU A 24 12.75 0.57 9.26
N ARG A 25 12.89 -0.55 9.99
CA ARG A 25 13.52 -0.54 11.32
C ARG A 25 14.95 -0.03 11.31
N LYS A 26 15.71 -0.31 10.23
CA LYS A 26 17.10 0.17 10.09
C LYS A 26 17.13 1.67 9.83
N ILE A 27 16.26 2.17 8.94
CA ILE A 27 16.12 3.59 8.65
C ILE A 27 15.71 4.35 9.93
N GLN A 28 14.72 3.83 10.65
CA GLN A 28 14.28 4.39 11.94
C GLN A 28 15.39 4.38 12.99
N LYS A 29 16.14 3.28 13.12
CA LYS A 29 17.30 3.21 14.02
C LYS A 29 18.31 4.32 13.70
N ASN A 30 18.67 4.48 12.42
CA ASN A 30 19.61 5.50 11.99
C ASN A 30 19.10 6.92 12.30
N MET A 31 17.81 7.17 12.07
CA MET A 31 17.15 8.43 12.45
C MET A 31 17.31 8.67 13.96
N TYR A 32 16.93 7.72 14.82
CA TYR A 32 16.99 7.91 16.27
C TYR A 32 18.42 8.11 16.77
N GLN A 33 19.40 7.38 16.21
CA GLN A 33 20.81 7.57 16.55
C GLN A 33 21.32 8.96 16.13
N CYS A 34 20.95 9.41 14.93
CA CYS A 34 21.24 10.75 14.44
C CYS A 34 20.63 11.83 15.33
N SER A 35 19.34 11.69 15.67
CA SER A 35 18.63 12.63 16.55
C SER A 35 19.25 12.68 17.95
N ALA A 36 19.65 11.55 18.51
CA ALA A 36 20.36 11.52 19.80
C ALA A 36 21.69 12.29 19.71
N ALA A 37 22.48 12.05 18.66
CA ALA A 37 23.73 12.77 18.42
C ALA A 37 23.54 14.28 18.17
N CYS A 38 22.36 14.72 17.71
CA CYS A 38 22.02 16.15 17.67
C CYS A 38 21.85 16.74 19.07
N CYS A 39 21.25 15.99 20.00
CA CYS A 39 21.03 16.43 21.38
C CYS A 39 22.31 16.47 22.21
N ASP A 40 23.31 15.66 21.87
CA ASP A 40 24.62 15.64 22.55
C ASP A 40 25.52 16.84 22.19
N LYS A 41 25.10 17.71 21.27
CA LYS A 41 25.88 18.87 20.82
C LYS A 41 25.63 20.09 21.72
N ASP A 42 26.38 20.18 22.81
CA ASP A 42 26.28 21.29 23.79
C ASP A 42 26.46 22.71 23.21
N HIS A 43 27.11 22.82 22.05
CA HIS A 43 27.35 24.08 21.36
C HIS A 43 26.19 24.51 20.45
N TYR A 44 25.21 23.63 20.19
CA TYR A 44 24.03 23.99 19.42
C TYR A 44 23.02 24.72 20.30
N ASN A 45 22.42 25.77 19.77
CA ASN A 45 21.24 26.37 20.36
C ASN A 45 19.98 25.53 20.05
N MET A 46 18.86 25.89 20.66
CA MET A 46 17.59 25.17 20.51
C MET A 46 17.13 24.99 19.05
N GLU A 47 17.25 26.03 18.22
CA GLU A 47 16.83 25.98 16.81
C GLU A 47 17.76 25.07 15.99
N GLU A 48 19.06 25.10 16.28
CA GLU A 48 20.05 24.23 15.62
C GLU A 48 19.82 22.76 15.94
N VAL A 49 19.53 22.42 17.21
CA VAL A 49 19.17 21.04 17.59
C VAL A 49 17.89 20.61 16.87
N GLN A 50 16.86 21.44 16.84
CA GLN A 50 15.60 21.09 16.19
C GLN A 50 15.78 20.85 14.69
N ARG A 51 16.50 21.75 13.99
CA ARG A 51 16.81 21.59 12.56
C ARG A 51 17.63 20.32 12.28
N CYS A 52 18.58 19.99 13.15
CA CYS A 52 19.36 18.76 13.07
C CYS A 52 18.47 17.51 13.18
N VAL A 53 17.55 17.49 14.17
CA VAL A 53 16.59 16.39 14.35
C VAL A 53 15.64 16.27 13.16
N GLU A 54 15.15 17.38 12.62
CA GLU A 54 14.30 17.40 11.42
C GLU A 54 15.02 16.79 10.22
N GLN A 55 16.30 17.14 9.99
CA GLN A 55 17.12 16.53 8.94
C GLN A 55 17.31 15.03 9.12
N CYS A 56 17.53 14.56 10.36
CA CYS A 56 17.62 13.12 10.64
C CYS A 56 16.34 12.35 10.26
N SER A 57 15.17 13.01 10.33
CA SER A 57 13.86 12.41 10.03
C SER A 57 13.47 12.41 8.54
N GLU A 58 14.17 13.19 7.72
CA GLU A 58 13.87 13.34 6.29
C GLU A 58 13.88 11.98 5.53
N PRO A 59 14.86 11.07 5.73
CA PRO A 59 14.88 9.79 5.02
C PRO A 59 13.68 8.89 5.34
N ILE A 60 13.26 8.82 6.60
CA ILE A 60 12.11 8.00 6.98
C ILE A 60 10.80 8.62 6.48
N SER A 61 10.69 9.96 6.51
CA SER A 61 9.52 10.66 5.98
C SER A 61 9.33 10.43 4.48
N LYS A 62 10.41 10.57 3.69
CA LYS A 62 10.39 10.27 2.24
C LYS A 62 10.03 8.81 1.97
N THR A 63 10.61 7.91 2.73
CA THR A 63 10.34 6.47 2.67
C THR A 63 8.86 6.16 2.93
N GLN A 64 8.29 6.70 3.99
CA GLN A 64 6.89 6.48 4.36
C GLN A 64 5.94 7.03 3.30
N SER A 65 6.17 8.27 2.85
CA SER A 65 5.37 8.91 1.79
C SER A 65 5.37 8.11 0.47
N PHE A 66 6.53 7.56 0.10
CA PHE A 66 6.63 6.69 -1.08
C PHE A 66 5.81 5.40 -0.93
N ILE A 67 5.92 4.72 0.21
CA ILE A 67 5.15 3.49 0.48
C ILE A 67 3.64 3.78 0.47
N GLU A 68 3.21 4.86 1.11
CA GLU A 68 1.81 5.31 1.13
C GLU A 68 1.28 5.57 -0.28
N THR A 69 2.09 6.21 -1.13
CA THR A 69 1.74 6.51 -2.53
C THR A 69 1.53 5.22 -3.32
N GLU A 70 2.46 4.26 -3.26
CA GLU A 70 2.31 2.98 -3.95
C GLU A 70 1.13 2.16 -3.42
N MET A 71 0.90 2.15 -2.11
CA MET A 71 -0.27 1.49 -1.50
C MET A 71 -1.58 2.12 -1.97
N SER A 72 -1.66 3.45 -2.01
CA SER A 72 -2.81 4.18 -2.51
C SER A 72 -3.07 3.88 -3.98
N HIS A 73 -2.02 3.87 -4.82
CA HIS A 73 -2.15 3.49 -6.23
C HIS A 73 -2.67 2.06 -6.40
N PHE A 74 -2.18 1.11 -5.60
CA PHE A 74 -2.65 -0.27 -5.61
C PHE A 74 -4.14 -0.37 -5.23
N GLN A 75 -4.54 0.25 -4.11
CA GLN A 75 -5.92 0.24 -3.62
C GLN A 75 -6.88 0.89 -4.62
N ASN A 76 -6.51 2.03 -5.19
CA ASN A 76 -7.32 2.74 -6.19
C ASN A 76 -7.53 1.90 -7.46
N ARG A 77 -6.51 1.16 -7.92
CA ARG A 77 -6.64 0.26 -9.08
C ARG A 77 -7.54 -0.92 -8.78
N LEU A 78 -7.42 -1.53 -7.60
CA LEU A 78 -8.27 -2.63 -7.19
C LEU A 78 -9.74 -2.19 -7.06
N GLN A 79 -9.99 -1.05 -6.42
CA GLN A 79 -11.33 -0.51 -6.26
C GLN A 79 -11.98 -0.21 -7.62
N ARG A 80 -11.24 0.41 -8.56
CA ARG A 80 -11.73 0.63 -9.92
C ARG A 80 -12.05 -0.67 -10.64
N CYS A 81 -11.20 -1.69 -10.52
CA CYS A 81 -11.47 -3.01 -11.12
C CYS A 81 -12.79 -3.61 -10.60
N ALA A 82 -13.04 -3.52 -9.29
CA ALA A 82 -14.28 -4.01 -8.69
C ALA A 82 -15.50 -3.20 -9.14
N MET A 83 -15.38 -1.86 -9.25
CA MET A 83 -16.45 -1.01 -9.78
C MET A 83 -16.75 -1.33 -11.26
N ASP A 84 -15.73 -1.53 -12.09
CA ASP A 84 -15.92 -1.95 -13.49
C ASP A 84 -16.67 -3.28 -13.60
N CYS A 85 -16.44 -4.23 -12.68
CA CYS A 85 -17.20 -5.48 -12.62
C CYS A 85 -18.68 -5.25 -12.26
N GLN A 86 -18.94 -4.33 -11.34
CA GLN A 86 -20.29 -3.96 -10.94
C GLN A 86 -21.05 -3.27 -12.07
N ASP A 87 -20.40 -2.32 -12.75
CA ASP A 87 -20.97 -1.59 -13.89
C ASP A 87 -21.30 -2.54 -15.03
N LYS A 88 -20.37 -3.44 -15.41
CA LYS A 88 -20.64 -4.47 -16.42
C LYS A 88 -21.82 -5.36 -16.08
N ALA A 89 -22.01 -5.72 -14.82
CA ALA A 89 -23.16 -6.52 -14.40
C ALA A 89 -24.46 -5.71 -14.47
N ARG A 90 -24.42 -4.42 -14.12
CA ARG A 90 -25.55 -3.51 -14.18
C ARG A 90 -25.99 -3.23 -15.62
N ASP A 91 -25.05 -3.07 -16.53
CA ASP A 91 -25.32 -2.80 -17.95
C ASP A 91 -26.04 -3.95 -18.66
N GLN A 92 -25.96 -5.18 -18.11
CA GLN A 92 -26.68 -6.35 -18.61
C GLN A 92 -28.13 -6.43 -18.09
N VAL A 93 -28.47 -5.67 -17.04
CA VAL A 93 -29.82 -5.68 -16.44
C VAL A 93 -30.71 -4.70 -17.21
N SER A 94 -31.81 -5.22 -17.75
CA SER A 94 -32.88 -4.45 -18.39
C SER A 94 -34.19 -4.54 -17.59
N SER A 95 -35.17 -3.69 -17.91
CA SER A 95 -36.52 -3.72 -17.29
C SER A 95 -37.29 -5.02 -17.58
N THR A 96 -36.81 -5.84 -18.51
CA THR A 96 -37.41 -7.13 -18.89
C THR A 96 -36.63 -8.33 -18.38
N SER A 97 -35.53 -8.11 -17.66
CA SER A 97 -34.69 -9.21 -17.16
C SER A 97 -35.43 -10.06 -16.12
N SER A 98 -35.40 -11.37 -16.32
CA SER A 98 -35.93 -12.36 -15.38
C SER A 98 -35.07 -12.47 -14.13
N GLU A 99 -35.64 -13.02 -13.06
CA GLU A 99 -34.91 -13.27 -11.81
C GLU A 99 -33.72 -14.23 -12.01
N ALA A 100 -33.84 -15.19 -12.93
CA ALA A 100 -32.76 -16.10 -13.31
C ALA A 100 -31.59 -15.37 -13.99
N GLU A 101 -31.87 -14.43 -14.89
CA GLU A 101 -30.85 -13.60 -15.54
C GLU A 101 -30.15 -12.68 -14.53
N ILE A 102 -30.92 -12.05 -13.64
CA ILE A 102 -30.36 -11.20 -12.56
C ILE A 102 -29.42 -12.02 -11.66
N SER A 103 -29.81 -13.24 -11.29
CA SER A 103 -28.96 -14.15 -10.51
C SER A 103 -27.68 -14.54 -11.27
N ALA A 104 -27.80 -14.83 -12.58
CA ALA A 104 -26.65 -15.12 -13.42
C ALA A 104 -25.68 -13.93 -13.51
N TYR A 105 -26.17 -12.70 -13.66
CA TYR A 105 -25.34 -11.50 -13.68
C TYR A 105 -24.64 -11.23 -12.35
N ARG A 106 -25.30 -11.50 -11.21
CA ARG A 106 -24.65 -11.47 -9.89
C ARG A 106 -23.51 -12.48 -9.79
N GLY A 107 -23.72 -13.71 -10.25
CA GLY A 107 -22.65 -14.72 -10.29
C GLY A 107 -21.48 -14.34 -11.20
N GLN A 108 -21.75 -13.66 -12.32
CA GLN A 108 -20.70 -13.12 -13.20
C GLN A 108 -19.92 -11.98 -12.53
N MET A 109 -20.61 -11.06 -11.84
CA MET A 109 -20.00 -9.99 -11.07
C MET A 109 -19.04 -10.55 -10.01
N GLU A 110 -19.47 -11.55 -9.23
CA GLU A 110 -18.64 -12.17 -8.20
C GLU A 110 -17.38 -12.80 -8.78
N LYS A 111 -17.50 -13.56 -9.88
CA LYS A 111 -16.34 -14.13 -10.59
C LYS A 111 -15.39 -13.05 -11.12
N CYS A 112 -15.93 -11.95 -11.63
CA CYS A 112 -15.14 -10.81 -12.10
C CYS A 112 -14.36 -10.17 -10.95
N VAL A 113 -15.00 -9.94 -9.79
CA VAL A 113 -14.33 -9.36 -8.60
C VAL A 113 -13.25 -10.30 -8.04
N ILE A 114 -13.49 -11.62 -8.03
CA ILE A 114 -12.47 -12.61 -7.65
C ILE A 114 -11.26 -12.50 -8.57
N LYS A 115 -11.48 -12.45 -9.89
CA LYS A 115 -10.41 -12.29 -10.87
C LYS A 115 -9.65 -10.98 -10.68
N CYS A 116 -10.35 -9.87 -10.45
CA CYS A 116 -9.71 -8.58 -10.13
C CYS A 116 -8.74 -8.70 -8.95
N ALA A 117 -9.17 -9.36 -7.87
CA ALA A 117 -8.32 -9.54 -6.71
C ALA A 117 -7.12 -10.47 -6.99
N ASP A 118 -7.33 -11.58 -7.71
CA ASP A 118 -6.24 -12.50 -8.08
C ASP A 118 -5.18 -11.80 -8.94
N ASP A 119 -5.62 -11.06 -9.96
CA ASP A 119 -4.76 -10.30 -10.85
C ASP A 119 -3.97 -9.25 -10.05
N HIS A 120 -4.61 -8.54 -9.12
CA HIS A 120 -3.94 -7.52 -8.30
C HIS A 120 -3.00 -8.13 -7.25
N VAL A 121 -3.38 -9.22 -6.59
CA VAL A 121 -2.48 -9.95 -5.67
C VAL A 121 -1.22 -10.38 -6.43
N GLY A 122 -1.34 -10.80 -7.70
CA GLY A 122 -0.21 -11.09 -8.57
C GLY A 122 0.74 -9.91 -8.84
N LEU A 123 0.30 -8.66 -8.65
CA LEU A 123 1.14 -7.46 -8.82
C LEU A 123 1.94 -7.09 -7.56
N ILE A 124 1.55 -7.61 -6.40
CA ILE A 124 2.16 -7.29 -5.11
C ILE A 124 3.67 -7.60 -5.08
N PRO A 125 4.17 -8.73 -5.61
CA PRO A 125 5.61 -9.02 -5.63
C PRO A 125 6.43 -7.96 -6.40
N ASN A 126 5.91 -7.48 -7.54
CA ASN A 126 6.58 -6.44 -8.32
C ASN A 126 6.56 -5.09 -7.62
N MET A 127 5.45 -4.76 -6.94
CA MET A 127 5.35 -3.57 -6.11
C MET A 127 6.34 -3.61 -4.94
N LEU A 128 6.44 -4.75 -4.24
CA LEU A 128 7.44 -4.96 -3.18
C LEU A 128 8.86 -4.75 -3.71
N LYS A 129 9.18 -5.31 -4.88
CA LYS A 129 10.52 -5.16 -5.48
C LYS A 129 10.86 -3.68 -5.74
N ARG A 130 9.93 -2.92 -6.34
CA ARG A 130 10.13 -1.47 -6.57
C ARG A 130 10.36 -0.72 -5.25
N MET A 131 9.57 -1.03 -4.22
CA MET A 131 9.76 -0.42 -2.90
C MET A 131 11.13 -0.75 -2.33
N GLN A 132 11.54 -2.02 -2.34
CA GLN A 132 12.85 -2.42 -1.83
C GLN A 132 14.01 -1.74 -2.59
N GLU A 133 13.88 -1.53 -3.91
CA GLU A 133 14.88 -0.83 -4.71
C GLU A 133 15.05 0.64 -4.27
N VAL A 134 13.95 1.36 -4.05
CA VAL A 134 13.99 2.74 -3.52
C VAL A 134 14.55 2.76 -2.10
N LEU A 135 14.11 1.85 -1.24
CA LEU A 135 14.53 1.82 0.17
C LEU A 135 16.00 1.47 0.35
N LYS A 136 16.59 0.69 -0.58
CA LYS A 136 18.03 0.40 -0.60
C LYS A 136 18.90 1.66 -0.76
N ALA A 137 18.38 2.72 -1.39
CA ALA A 137 19.11 3.97 -1.55
C ALA A 137 19.25 4.79 -0.25
N HIS A 138 18.60 4.36 0.83
CA HIS A 138 18.63 5.00 2.16
C HIS A 138 19.36 4.16 3.23
N HIS A 139 20.13 3.13 2.81
CA HIS A 139 21.06 2.38 3.69
C HIS A 139 22.50 2.86 3.51
#